data_AF-A0A0F8Z2Z3-F1
#
_entry.id   AF-A0A0F8Z2Z3-F1
#
_cell.length_a   1.000
_cell.length_b   1.000
_cell.length_c   1.000
_cell.angle_alpha   90.00
_cell.angle_beta   90.00
_cell.angle_gamma   90.00
#
_symmetry.space_group_name_H-M   'P 1'
#
loop_
_entity.id
_entity.type
_entity.pdbx_description
1 polymer ?
#
loop_
_entity_poly.entity_id
_entity_poly.type
_entity_poly.pdbx_seq_one_letter_code
_entity_poly.pdbx_strand_id
1 'polypeptide(L)'
;MKRIVFVLIGAMWCAGCSSRLVTNTPRSALEQLLLSEAVDRALAKLQLPEISGKKVHADFTNLKAYDQEYIKVATRARLAQLGGILVDKADQADLVAEVSSGALGLEYKNSGVGIPALPV
;
A
#
# COMPACT_ATOMS: atom_id res chain seq x y z
N MET A 1 -24.11 -5.79 -49.49
CA MET A 1 -24.46 -5.84 -48.04
C MET A 1 -23.82 -7.04 -47.33
N LYS A 2 -24.02 -8.29 -47.76
CA LYS A 2 -23.42 -9.50 -47.11
C LYS A 2 -21.89 -9.49 -46.96
N ARG A 3 -21.14 -8.93 -47.93
CA ARG A 3 -19.67 -8.81 -47.89
C ARG A 3 -19.14 -7.86 -46.81
N ILE A 4 -19.86 -6.77 -46.54
CA ILE A 4 -19.48 -5.76 -45.53
C ILE A 4 -19.68 -6.33 -44.11
N VAL A 5 -20.74 -7.12 -43.92
CA VAL A 5 -21.02 -7.81 -42.66
C VAL A 5 -19.91 -8.81 -42.31
N PHE A 6 -19.41 -9.57 -43.28
CA PHE A 6 -18.32 -10.52 -43.06
C PHE A 6 -17.00 -9.86 -42.65
N VAL A 7 -16.68 -8.69 -43.23
CA VAL A 7 -15.45 -7.94 -42.90
C VAL A 7 -15.54 -7.33 -41.50
N LEU A 8 -16.70 -6.80 -41.11
CA LEU A 8 -16.91 -6.24 -39.77
C LEU A 8 -16.83 -7.31 -38.66
N ILE A 9 -17.35 -8.52 -38.91
CA ILE A 9 -17.23 -9.65 -37.98
C ILE A 9 -15.77 -10.10 -37.84
N GLY A 10 -15.01 -10.16 -38.94
CA GLY A 10 -13.59 -10.49 -38.91
C GLY A 10 -12.75 -9.47 -38.13
N ALA A 11 -13.01 -8.17 -38.30
CA ALA A 11 -12.32 -7.11 -37.58
C ALA A 11 -12.57 -7.16 -36.06
N MET A 12 -13.78 -7.58 -35.64
CA MET A 12 -14.15 -7.72 -34.24
C MET A 12 -13.44 -8.89 -33.54
N TRP A 13 -13.02 -9.92 -34.29
CA TRP A 13 -12.21 -11.02 -33.75
C TRP A 13 -10.71 -10.71 -33.63
N CYS A 14 -10.21 -9.66 -34.28
CA CYS A 14 -8.81 -9.24 -34.16
C CYS A 14 -8.55 -8.20 -33.06
N ALA A 15 -9.59 -7.72 -32.37
CA ALA A 15 -9.46 -6.82 -31.22
C ALA A 15 -9.10 -7.61 -29.96
N GLY A 16 -7.82 -7.98 -29.81
CA GLY A 16 -7.30 -8.55 -28.56
C GLY A 16 -7.12 -7.46 -27.50
N CYS A 17 -7.89 -7.50 -26.42
CA CYS A 17 -7.63 -6.68 -25.23
C CYS A 17 -6.38 -7.20 -24.52
N SER A 18 -5.23 -6.54 -24.69
CA SER A 18 -4.03 -6.85 -23.90
C SER A 18 -3.91 -5.88 -22.73
N SER A 19 -4.06 -6.37 -21.50
CA SER A 19 -3.65 -5.63 -20.31
C SER A 19 -2.12 -5.71 -20.17
N ARG A 20 -1.45 -4.57 -19.99
CA ARG A 20 0.01 -4.48 -19.80
C ARG A 20 0.27 -3.68 -18.52
N LEU A 21 0.85 -4.33 -17.52
CA LEU A 21 1.48 -3.64 -16.40
C LEU A 21 2.95 -3.45 -16.75
N VAL A 22 3.33 -2.22 -17.06
CA VAL A 22 4.73 -1.84 -17.23
C VAL A 22 5.15 -1.10 -15.97
N THR A 23 6.01 -1.71 -15.17
CA THR A 23 6.58 -1.11 -13.97
C THR A 23 8.09 -1.37 -13.95
N ASN A 24 8.86 -0.32 -13.66
CA ASN A 24 10.31 -0.43 -13.47
C ASN A 24 10.68 -0.67 -12.00
N THR A 25 9.69 -0.65 -11.10
CA THR A 25 9.82 -0.92 -9.67
C THR A 25 9.21 -2.28 -9.32
N PRO A 26 9.64 -2.93 -8.22
CA PRO A 26 9.09 -4.22 -7.78
C PRO A 26 7.57 -4.23 -7.53
N ARG A 27 6.97 -3.05 -7.34
CA ARG A 27 5.54 -2.81 -7.10
C ARG A 27 5.03 -1.78 -8.09
N SER A 28 3.75 -1.84 -8.44
CA SER A 28 3.14 -0.80 -9.29
C SER A 28 2.94 0.50 -8.50
N ALA A 29 2.96 1.64 -9.19
CA ALA A 29 2.72 2.94 -8.55
C ALA A 29 1.35 3.01 -7.85
N LEU A 30 0.33 2.35 -8.42
CA LEU A 30 -0.99 2.25 -7.82
C LEU A 30 -0.97 1.44 -6.52
N GLU A 31 -0.22 0.33 -6.48
CA GLU A 31 -0.09 -0.45 -5.26
C GLU A 31 0.56 0.37 -4.14
N GLN A 32 1.66 1.05 -4.45
CA GLN A 32 2.35 1.89 -3.47
C GLN A 32 1.45 3.01 -2.95
N LEU A 33 0.73 3.71 -3.84
CA LEU A 33 -0.20 4.78 -3.45
C LEU A 33 -1.33 4.27 -2.54
N LEU A 34 -1.94 3.13 -2.90
CA LEU A 34 -3.04 2.55 -2.13
C LEU A 34 -2.58 2.06 -0.75
N LEU A 35 -1.37 1.49 -0.64
CA LEU A 35 -0.81 1.04 0.63
C LEU A 35 -0.48 2.23 1.55
N SER A 36 0.14 3.29 1.02
CA SER A 36 0.41 4.51 1.81
C SER A 36 -0.90 5.15 2.30
N GLU A 37 -1.90 5.30 1.43
CA GLU A 37 -3.21 5.83 1.81
C GLU A 37 -3.96 4.95 2.82
N ALA A 38 -3.77 3.63 2.78
CA ALA A 38 -4.33 2.74 3.79
C ALA A 38 -3.70 2.98 5.18
N VAL A 39 -2.38 3.15 5.23
CA VAL A 39 -1.63 3.47 6.46
C VAL A 39 -2.07 4.82 7.02
N ASP A 40 -2.11 5.87 6.19
CA ASP A 40 -2.48 7.21 6.63
C ASP A 40 -3.90 7.27 7.19
N ARG A 41 -4.85 6.60 6.52
CA ARG A 41 -6.23 6.50 7.00
C ARG A 41 -6.36 5.68 8.28
N ALA A 42 -5.54 4.65 8.46
CA ALA A 42 -5.52 3.88 9.72
C ALA A 42 -5.00 4.75 10.88
N LEU A 43 -3.88 5.45 10.67
CA LEU A 43 -3.27 6.33 11.66
C LEU A 43 -4.13 7.55 11.98
N ALA A 44 -4.83 8.12 10.99
CA ALA A 44 -5.73 9.26 11.21
C ALA A 44 -6.88 8.95 12.18
N LYS A 45 -7.33 7.68 12.24
CA LYS A 45 -8.37 7.23 13.17
C LYS A 45 -7.84 7.05 14.59
N LEU A 46 -6.53 6.97 14.78
CA LEU A 46 -5.92 6.78 16.08
C LEU A 46 -6.09 8.04 16.93
N GLN A 47 -6.71 7.89 18.09
CA GLN A 47 -6.85 8.92 19.12
C GLN A 47 -6.29 8.38 20.42
N LEU A 48 -5.27 9.04 20.94
CA LEU A 48 -4.59 8.65 22.18
C LEU A 48 -4.43 9.91 23.04
N PRO A 49 -5.45 10.35 23.78
CA PRO A 49 -5.34 11.55 24.60
C PRO A 49 -4.29 11.40 25.72
N GLU A 50 -4.01 10.16 26.14
CA GLU A 50 -3.12 9.84 27.27
C GLU A 50 -1.63 9.99 26.97
N ILE A 51 -1.23 10.10 25.70
CA ILE A 51 0.18 10.20 25.30
C ILE A 51 0.71 11.63 25.25
N SER A 52 -0.17 12.62 25.33
CA SER A 52 0.21 14.03 25.29
C SER A 52 1.15 14.38 26.45
N GLY A 53 2.34 14.92 26.13
CA GLY A 53 3.37 15.28 27.11
C GLY A 53 4.17 14.11 27.69
N LYS A 54 3.87 12.87 27.30
CA LYS A 54 4.62 11.68 27.74
C LYS A 54 5.72 11.30 26.76
N LYS A 55 6.79 10.69 27.26
CA LYS A 55 7.84 10.11 26.42
C LYS A 55 7.35 8.79 25.84
N VAL A 56 7.31 8.68 24.52
CA VAL A 56 6.82 7.50 23.81
C VAL A 56 7.93 6.92 22.96
N HIS A 57 8.21 5.62 23.16
CA HIS A 57 9.04 4.84 22.26
C HIS A 57 8.14 4.07 21.29
N ALA A 58 8.36 4.23 19.98
CA ALA A 58 7.65 3.45 18.97
C ALA A 58 8.47 2.20 18.61
N ASP A 59 7.95 1.03 18.97
CA ASP A 59 8.59 -0.25 18.68
C ASP A 59 8.00 -0.87 17.41
N PHE A 60 8.88 -1.21 16.47
CA PHE A 60 8.55 -1.78 15.17
C PHE A 60 9.13 -3.18 14.99
N THR A 61 9.65 -3.80 16.05
CA THR A 61 10.32 -5.12 16.00
C THR A 61 9.43 -6.20 15.40
N ASN A 62 8.12 -6.13 15.66
CA ASN A 62 7.12 -7.06 15.15
C ASN A 62 6.42 -6.60 13.86
N LEU A 63 6.83 -5.47 13.29
CA LEU A 63 6.26 -4.97 12.05
C LEU A 63 6.82 -5.77 10.86
N LYS A 64 5.97 -6.59 10.23
CA LYS A 64 6.32 -7.30 8.99
C LYS A 64 5.41 -6.82 7.85
N ALA A 65 5.97 -6.02 6.96
CA ALA A 65 5.30 -5.53 5.76
C ALA A 65 6.33 -5.31 4.63
N TYR A 66 5.87 -4.96 3.42
CA TYR A 66 6.78 -4.56 2.33
C TYR A 66 7.29 -3.13 2.53
N ASP A 67 6.39 -2.17 2.78
CA ASP A 67 6.74 -0.74 2.92
C ASP A 67 6.85 -0.32 4.39
N GLN A 68 7.60 -1.08 5.18
CA GLN A 68 7.72 -0.86 6.64
C GLN A 68 8.28 0.51 7.00
N GLU A 69 9.21 1.04 6.19
CA GLU A 69 9.83 2.34 6.44
C GLU A 69 8.81 3.48 6.42
N TYR A 70 7.83 3.42 5.50
CA TYR A 70 6.75 4.39 5.47
C TYR A 70 5.89 4.31 6.74
N ILE A 71 5.52 3.09 7.16
CA ILE A 71 4.73 2.86 8.37
C ILE A 71 5.47 3.41 9.60
N LYS A 72 6.78 3.17 9.70
CA LYS A 72 7.62 3.67 10.80
C LYS A 72 7.56 5.20 10.91
N VAL A 73 7.81 5.88 9.79
CA VAL A 73 7.82 7.35 9.75
C VAL A 73 6.42 7.92 9.99
N ALA A 74 5.40 7.39 9.31
CA ALA A 74 4.02 7.85 9.45
C ALA A 74 3.51 7.66 10.89
N THR A 75 3.84 6.52 11.52
CA THR A 75 3.43 6.26 12.92
C THR A 75 4.12 7.21 13.88
N ARG A 76 5.43 7.42 13.74
CA ARG A 76 6.16 8.42 14.55
C ARG A 76 5.57 9.81 14.38
N ALA A 77 5.29 10.23 13.14
CA ALA A 77 4.67 11.52 12.86
C ALA A 77 3.28 11.64 13.53
N ARG A 78 2.45 10.59 13.46
CA ARG A 78 1.14 10.59 14.11
C ARG A 78 1.22 10.67 15.63
N LEU A 79 2.13 9.92 16.26
CA LEU A 79 2.35 9.97 17.71
C LEU A 79 2.83 11.37 18.15
N ALA A 80 3.70 12.00 17.37
CA ALA A 80 4.14 13.38 17.62
C ALA A 80 2.97 14.39 17.47
N GLN A 81 2.12 14.24 16.46
CA GLN A 81 0.92 15.08 16.28
C GLN A 81 -0.07 14.96 17.44
N LEU A 82 -0.14 13.79 18.08
CA LEU A 82 -0.95 13.55 19.27
C LEU A 82 -0.30 14.08 20.56
N GLY A 83 0.86 14.73 20.47
CA GLY A 83 1.57 15.36 21.60
C GLY A 83 2.58 14.45 22.31
N GLY A 84 2.86 13.26 21.78
CA GLY A 84 3.88 12.36 22.32
C GLY A 84 5.30 12.86 22.06
N ILE A 85 6.16 12.81 23.07
CA ILE A 85 7.59 13.13 22.95
C ILE A 85 8.32 11.86 22.52
N LEU A 86 8.75 11.79 21.27
CA LEU A 86 9.41 10.59 20.75
C LEU A 86 10.80 10.39 21.36
N VAL A 87 11.07 9.16 21.81
CA VAL A 87 12.38 8.73 22.31
C VAL A 87 12.87 7.47 21.58
N ASP A 88 14.18 7.35 21.44
CA ASP A 88 14.78 6.27 20.64
C ASP A 88 15.00 4.97 21.41
N LYS A 89 14.99 5.02 22.75
CA LYS A 89 15.16 3.83 23.61
C LYS A 89 13.93 3.63 24.49
N ALA A 90 13.49 2.37 24.62
CA ALA A 90 12.40 1.99 25.51
C ALA A 90 12.65 2.41 26.96
N ASP A 91 13.89 2.32 27.44
CA ASP A 91 14.28 2.68 28.82
C ASP A 91 14.08 4.17 29.16
N GLN A 92 13.94 5.02 28.14
CA GLN A 92 13.72 6.47 28.30
C GLN A 92 12.25 6.86 28.18
N ALA A 93 11.38 5.90 27.88
CA ALA A 93 9.97 6.13 27.58
C ALA A 93 9.09 5.90 28.81
N ASP A 94 8.05 6.72 28.93
CA ASP A 94 6.96 6.48 29.88
C ASP A 94 5.98 5.44 29.30
N LEU A 95 5.91 5.34 27.96
CA LEU A 95 5.04 4.42 27.22
C LEU A 95 5.78 3.82 26.03
N VAL A 96 5.54 2.53 25.77
CA VAL A 96 5.98 1.84 24.55
C VAL A 96 4.78 1.57 23.66
N ALA A 97 4.81 2.14 22.45
CA ALA A 97 3.81 1.92 21.43
C ALA A 97 4.32 0.82 20.47
N GLU A 98 3.85 -0.41 20.67
CA GLU A 98 4.16 -1.51 19.75
C GLU A 98 3.30 -1.41 18.49
N VAL A 99 3.96 -1.44 17.34
CA VAL A 99 3.31 -1.31 16.03
C VAL A 99 3.47 -2.61 15.26
N SER A 100 2.33 -3.21 14.90
CA SER A 100 2.27 -4.41 14.09
C SER A 100 1.22 -4.27 12.99
N SER A 101 1.29 -5.14 11.99
CA SER A 101 0.30 -5.22 10.93
C SER A 101 -0.19 -6.66 10.82
N GLY A 102 -1.51 -6.87 10.90
CA GLY A 102 -2.11 -8.19 10.66
C GLY A 102 -2.14 -8.54 9.16
N ALA A 103 -2.36 -7.54 8.31
CA ALA A 103 -2.24 -7.65 6.86
C ALA A 103 -2.03 -6.25 6.27
N LEU A 104 -1.01 -6.09 5.44
CA LEU A 104 -0.83 -4.92 4.60
C LEU A 104 -0.38 -5.37 3.21
N GLY A 105 -1.32 -5.34 2.28
CA GLY A 105 -1.10 -5.85 0.93
C GLY A 105 -2.31 -5.61 0.06
N LEU A 106 -2.10 -5.83 -1.24
CA LEU A 106 -3.15 -5.79 -2.25
C LEU A 106 -3.15 -7.11 -2.99
N GLU A 107 -4.34 -7.54 -3.37
CA GLU A 107 -4.51 -8.72 -4.20
C GLU A 107 -4.63 -8.29 -5.66
N TYR A 108 -3.83 -8.93 -6.51
CA TYR A 108 -3.88 -8.69 -7.94
C TYR A 108 -4.57 -9.85 -8.64
N LYS A 109 -5.66 -9.56 -9.37
CA LYS A 109 -6.35 -10.54 -10.21
C LYS A 109 -6.22 -10.13 -11.66
N ASN A 110 -5.52 -10.95 -12.44
CA ASN A 110 -5.48 -10.79 -13.89
C ASN A 110 -6.45 -11.79 -14.53
N SER A 111 -7.37 -11.29 -15.35
CA SER A 111 -8.22 -12.13 -16.21
C SER A 111 -8.08 -11.64 -17.63
N GLY A 112 -7.43 -12.44 -18.48
CA GLY A 112 -7.27 -12.16 -19.90
C GLY A 112 -8.01 -13.20 -20.74
N VAL A 113 -8.63 -12.74 -21.83
CA VAL A 113 -9.05 -13.57 -22.95
C VAL A 113 -8.20 -13.15 -24.14
N GLY A 114 -7.26 -14.00 -24.59
CA GLY A 114 -6.34 -13.68 -25.69
C GLY A 114 -4.89 -14.11 -25.45
N ILE A 115 -3.94 -13.47 -26.15
CA ILE A 115 -2.51 -13.78 -26.09
C ILE A 115 -1.92 -13.20 -24.78
N PRO A 116 -1.20 -13.99 -23.97
CA PRO A 116 -0.61 -13.53 -22.72
C PRO A 116 0.43 -12.41 -22.94
N ALA A 117 0.79 -11.72 -21.87
CA ALA A 117 1.87 -10.73 -21.94
C ALA A 117 3.17 -11.40 -22.43
N LEU A 118 3.73 -10.88 -23.52
CA LEU A 118 5.04 -11.29 -23.99
C LEU A 118 6.08 -10.72 -23.02
N PRO A 119 6.96 -11.54 -22.44
CA PRO A 119 8.06 -11.04 -21.63
C PRO A 119 9.00 -10.24 -22.56
N VAL A 120 9.24 -8.97 -22.22
CA VAL A 120 10.30 -8.14 -22.81
C VAL A 120 11.45 -8.04 -21.83
#